data_AF-A0A914ZUV2-F1
#
_entry.id   AF-A0A914ZUV2-F1
#
_cell.length_a   1.000
_cell.length_b   1.000
_cell.length_c   1.000
_cell.angle_alpha   90.00
_cell.angle_beta   90.00
_cell.angle_gamma   90.00
#
_symmetry.space_group_name_H-M   'P 1'
#
loop_
_entity.id
_entity.type
_entity.pdbx_description
1 polymer ?
#
loop_
_entity_poly.entity_id
_entity_poly.type
_entity_poly.pdbx_seq_one_letter_code
_entity_poly.pdbx_strand_id
1 'polypeptide(L)'
;MAQLQSVLKKSALPSGVEDFGKLLRKHLLVPHRLSNDIDANLQQSTQNRVHCWNHDVAPDYLRTKPTPEMEADEAQLDSEKNSRTFDQVNKQIVAMNKHLESLLNSLADNARSQADAHADVPTYNNHDTQKLVRAVINGEGLRPTRGAVSTENAQPSVSAAGASSTTHVPPRSAGSATAQQQRR
;
A
#
# COMPACT_ATOMS: atom_id res chain seq x y z
N MET A 1 -9.20 -25.37 42.93
CA MET A 1 -9.50 -25.82 41.55
C MET A 1 -10.54 -24.94 40.85
N ALA A 2 -11.78 -24.84 41.34
CA ALA A 2 -12.87 -24.11 40.64
C ALA A 2 -12.58 -22.63 40.33
N GLN A 3 -11.93 -21.89 41.24
CA GLN A 3 -11.57 -20.48 40.99
C GLN A 3 -10.63 -20.28 39.80
N LEU A 4 -9.57 -21.10 39.66
CA LEU A 4 -8.62 -20.99 38.55
C LEU A 4 -9.31 -21.25 37.20
N GLN A 5 -10.19 -22.26 37.15
CA GLN A 5 -11.08 -22.53 36.01
C GLN A 5 -12.00 -21.34 35.70
N SER A 6 -12.52 -20.63 36.71
CA SER A 6 -13.35 -19.43 36.50
C SER A 6 -12.55 -18.22 36.00
N VAL A 7 -11.29 -18.06 36.44
CA VAL A 7 -10.38 -17.02 35.94
C VAL A 7 -10.00 -17.32 34.49
N LEU A 8 -9.62 -18.56 34.18
CA LEU A 8 -9.30 -18.99 32.80
C LEU A 8 -10.49 -18.91 31.85
N LYS A 9 -11.72 -19.16 32.32
CA LYS A 9 -12.95 -18.99 31.51
C LYS A 9 -13.36 -17.52 31.36
N LYS A 10 -13.02 -16.64 32.31
CA LYS A 10 -13.15 -15.18 32.14
C LYS A 10 -12.02 -14.57 31.31
N SER A 11 -10.85 -15.21 31.28
CA SER A 11 -9.71 -14.85 30.42
C SER A 11 -9.65 -15.67 29.14
N ALA A 12 -10.72 -16.37 28.78
CA ALA A 12 -10.97 -16.81 27.41
C ALA A 12 -11.33 -15.54 26.63
N LEU A 13 -10.28 -14.84 26.20
CA LEU A 13 -10.29 -13.43 25.80
C LEU A 13 -11.48 -13.06 24.91
N PRO A 14 -12.48 -12.30 25.41
CA PRO A 14 -13.22 -11.42 24.52
C PRO A 14 -12.20 -10.42 23.98
N SER A 15 -12.04 -10.35 22.65
CA SER A 15 -10.94 -9.61 21.99
C SER A 15 -11.12 -8.08 22.00
N GLY A 16 -11.61 -7.52 23.12
CA GLY A 16 -12.09 -6.14 23.22
C GLY A 16 -11.58 -5.33 24.40
N VAL A 17 -10.81 -5.91 25.34
CA VAL A 17 -10.15 -5.16 26.42
C VAL A 17 -8.70 -5.63 26.53
N GLU A 18 -7.80 -4.92 25.85
CA GLU A 18 -6.37 -5.24 25.85
C GLU A 18 -5.74 -4.89 27.20
N ASP A 19 -5.63 -5.88 28.08
CA ASP A 19 -4.89 -5.75 29.33
C ASP A 19 -3.35 -5.72 29.14
N PHE A 20 -2.88 -5.48 27.91
CA PHE A 20 -1.46 -5.46 27.49
C PHE A 20 -0.64 -6.66 28.03
N GLY A 21 -1.25 -7.84 28.18
CA GLY A 21 -0.61 -9.02 28.75
C GLY A 21 -0.32 -8.96 30.26
N LYS A 22 -0.88 -7.99 31.02
CA LYS A 22 -0.70 -7.89 32.48
C LYS A 22 -1.03 -9.18 33.25
N LEU A 23 -2.04 -9.93 32.79
CA LEU A 23 -2.39 -11.22 33.38
C LEU A 23 -1.22 -12.22 33.24
N LEU A 24 -0.70 -12.38 32.02
CA LEU A 24 0.39 -13.29 31.70
C LEU A 24 1.70 -12.88 32.38
N ARG A 25 2.00 -11.58 32.48
CA ARG A 25 3.18 -11.07 33.20
C ARG A 25 3.15 -11.33 34.71
N LYS A 26 1.98 -11.63 35.30
CA LYS A 26 1.80 -11.83 36.75
C LYS A 26 1.58 -13.30 37.16
N HIS A 27 1.46 -14.22 36.20
CA HIS A 27 1.17 -15.63 36.47
C HIS A 27 2.25 -16.53 35.89
N LEU A 28 2.67 -17.51 36.67
CA LEU A 28 3.60 -18.54 36.23
C LEU A 28 2.82 -19.74 35.66
N LEU A 29 3.31 -20.29 34.55
CA LEU A 29 2.79 -21.53 33.99
C LEU A 29 3.70 -22.68 34.44
N VAL A 30 3.11 -23.71 35.05
CA VAL A 30 3.83 -24.86 35.63
C VAL A 30 3.10 -26.13 35.22
N PRO A 31 3.80 -27.20 34.76
CA PRO A 31 3.19 -28.50 34.54
C PRO A 31 2.52 -29.03 35.81
N HIS A 32 1.22 -29.32 35.76
CA HIS A 32 0.50 -29.87 36.90
C HIS A 32 0.82 -31.35 37.15
N ARG A 33 1.04 -32.11 36.07
CA ARG A 33 1.45 -33.52 36.09
C ARG A 33 2.33 -33.78 34.87
N LEU A 34 3.34 -34.63 35.06
CA LEU A 34 4.11 -35.23 33.98
C LEU A 34 3.79 -36.73 33.95
N SER A 35 3.74 -37.35 32.78
CA SER A 35 3.57 -38.79 32.62
C SER A 35 4.36 -39.32 31.43
N ASN A 36 4.82 -40.56 31.54
CA ASN A 36 5.40 -41.33 30.44
C ASN A 36 4.35 -42.11 29.63
N ASP A 37 3.11 -42.18 30.12
CA ASP A 37 1.99 -42.80 29.40
C ASP A 37 1.69 -42.03 28.11
N ILE A 38 1.42 -42.75 27.02
CA ILE A 38 1.03 -42.15 25.74
C ILE A 38 -0.34 -41.49 25.88
N ASP A 39 -0.45 -40.21 25.53
CA ASP A 39 -1.72 -39.48 25.49
C ASP A 39 -2.17 -39.28 24.03
N ALA A 40 -3.20 -40.01 23.63
CA ALA A 40 -3.77 -39.95 22.30
C ALA A 40 -4.31 -38.55 21.93
N ASN A 41 -4.79 -37.76 22.91
CA ASN A 41 -5.29 -36.41 22.65
C ASN A 41 -4.12 -35.45 22.39
N LEU A 42 -3.01 -35.62 23.11
CA LEU A 42 -1.78 -34.86 22.91
C LEU A 42 -1.14 -35.20 21.56
N GLN A 43 -1.11 -36.48 21.18
CA GLN A 43 -0.68 -36.92 19.85
C GLN A 43 -1.52 -36.29 18.74
N GLN A 44 -2.85 -36.41 18.83
CA GLN A 44 -3.75 -35.88 17.80
C GLN A 44 -3.63 -34.36 17.66
N SER A 45 -3.60 -33.62 18.78
CA SER A 45 -3.48 -32.16 18.77
C SER A 45 -2.11 -31.64 18.33
N THR A 46 -1.03 -32.40 18.59
CA THR A 46 0.33 -32.03 18.16
C THR A 46 0.76 -32.65 16.82
N GLN A 47 -0.15 -33.32 16.10
CA GLN A 47 0.11 -34.00 14.83
C GLN A 47 1.24 -35.05 14.96
N ASN A 48 1.17 -35.86 16.02
CA ASN A 48 2.15 -36.88 16.41
C ASN A 48 3.57 -36.36 16.73
N ARG A 49 3.75 -35.06 16.95
CA ARG A 49 5.04 -34.50 17.40
C ARG A 49 5.35 -34.80 18.86
N VAL A 50 4.33 -34.86 19.72
CA VAL A 50 4.48 -35.15 21.15
C VAL A 50 3.63 -36.35 21.53
N HIS A 51 4.27 -37.38 22.07
CA HIS A 51 3.64 -38.67 22.37
C HIS A 51 3.13 -38.75 23.82
N CYS A 52 3.88 -38.15 24.74
CA CYS A 52 3.55 -38.00 26.16
C CYS A 52 4.13 -36.67 26.67
N TRP A 53 3.60 -36.17 27.79
CA TRP A 53 4.09 -34.95 28.42
C TRP A 53 4.97 -35.31 29.63
N ASN A 54 6.25 -35.54 29.37
CA ASN A 54 7.20 -36.10 30.33
C ASN A 54 8.31 -35.12 30.73
N HIS A 55 9.30 -35.60 31.50
CA HIS A 55 10.43 -34.80 31.99
C HIS A 55 11.43 -34.39 30.90
N ASP A 56 11.46 -35.08 29.76
CA ASP A 56 12.37 -34.77 28.65
C ASP A 56 11.78 -33.67 27.77
N VAL A 57 10.48 -33.76 27.49
CA VAL A 57 9.76 -32.85 26.57
C VAL A 57 9.35 -31.54 27.24
N ALA A 58 8.91 -31.58 28.51
CA ALA A 58 8.37 -30.39 29.17
C ALA A 58 9.36 -29.21 29.28
N PRO A 59 10.67 -29.38 29.54
CA PRO A 59 11.64 -28.28 29.57
C PRO A 59 11.77 -27.57 28.22
N ASP A 60 11.80 -28.30 27.11
CA ASP A 60 11.99 -27.74 25.76
C ASP A 60 10.77 -26.89 25.34
N TYR A 61 9.55 -27.39 25.60
CA TYR A 61 8.32 -26.70 25.23
C TYR A 61 7.93 -25.56 26.20
N LEU A 62 8.53 -25.51 27.39
CA LEU A 62 8.40 -24.39 28.34
C LEU A 62 9.62 -23.48 28.40
N ARG A 63 10.59 -23.68 27.50
CA ARG A 63 11.81 -22.87 27.42
C ARG A 63 11.46 -21.42 27.11
N THR A 64 11.79 -20.52 28.04
CA THR A 64 11.72 -19.06 27.83
C THR A 64 13.04 -18.45 27.40
N LYS A 65 14.15 -19.21 27.44
CA LYS A 65 15.46 -18.76 26.95
C LYS A 65 15.42 -18.63 25.41
N PRO A 66 15.73 -17.45 24.82
CA PRO A 66 15.69 -17.24 23.37
C PRO A 66 16.61 -18.19 22.57
N THR A 67 16.52 -18.12 21.24
CA THR A 67 17.43 -18.85 20.34
C THR A 67 18.83 -18.20 20.35
N PRO A 68 19.91 -18.97 20.09
CA PRO A 68 21.27 -18.40 20.08
C PRO A 68 21.48 -17.26 19.07
N GLU A 69 20.74 -17.28 17.96
CA GLU A 69 20.71 -16.21 16.95
C GLU A 69 20.12 -14.92 17.54
N MET A 70 18.95 -15.00 18.19
CA MET A 70 18.32 -13.87 18.88
C MET A 70 19.20 -13.35 20.04
N GLU A 71 19.89 -14.22 20.77
CA GLU A 71 20.86 -13.81 21.81
C GLU A 71 22.05 -13.02 21.23
N ALA A 72 22.50 -13.37 20.02
CA ALA A 72 23.55 -12.64 19.33
C ALA A 72 23.05 -11.28 18.81
N ASP A 73 21.83 -11.22 18.25
CA ASP A 73 21.20 -9.98 17.79
C ASP A 73 20.96 -9.01 18.97
N GLU A 74 20.41 -9.48 20.09
CA GLU A 74 20.25 -8.68 21.32
C GLU A 74 21.60 -8.17 21.84
N ALA A 75 22.64 -9.00 21.85
CA ALA A 75 23.98 -8.59 22.26
C ALA A 75 24.61 -7.57 21.31
N GLN A 76 24.34 -7.66 20.00
CA GLN A 76 24.78 -6.66 19.01
C GLN A 76 24.05 -5.32 19.23
N LEU A 77 22.74 -5.34 19.45
CA LEU A 77 21.95 -4.14 19.75
C LEU A 77 22.40 -3.47 21.05
N ASP A 78 22.70 -4.24 22.09
CA ASP A 78 23.23 -3.72 23.35
C ASP A 78 24.64 -3.15 23.20
N SER A 79 25.49 -3.76 22.36
CA SER A 79 26.79 -3.21 21.99
C SER A 79 26.66 -1.88 21.24
N GLU A 80 25.77 -1.79 20.24
CA GLU A 80 25.52 -0.56 19.50
C GLU A 80 24.97 0.55 20.41
N LYS A 81 23.98 0.23 21.25
CA LYS A 81 23.41 1.14 22.26
C LYS A 81 24.51 1.71 23.17
N ASN A 82 25.41 0.85 23.66
CA ASN A 82 26.48 1.25 24.58
C ASN A 82 27.65 1.97 23.86
N SER A 83 27.78 1.82 22.54
CA SER A 83 28.81 2.52 21.75
C SER A 83 28.56 4.02 21.57
N ARG A 84 27.30 4.45 21.70
CA ARG A 84 26.86 5.85 21.51
C ARG A 84 26.77 6.57 22.85
N THR A 85 27.28 7.80 22.93
CA THR A 85 27.11 8.61 24.15
C THR A 85 25.72 9.25 24.21
N PHE A 86 25.24 9.55 25.41
CA PHE A 86 23.94 10.19 25.63
C PHE A 86 23.76 11.48 24.81
N ASP A 87 24.80 12.31 24.73
CA ASP A 87 24.78 13.56 23.94
C ASP A 87 24.67 13.31 22.43
N GLN A 88 25.35 12.27 21.92
CA GLN A 88 25.24 11.87 20.51
C GLN A 88 23.83 11.39 20.18
N VAL A 89 23.23 10.57 21.06
CA VAL A 89 21.86 10.08 20.91
C VAL A 89 20.86 11.23 20.94
N ASN A 90 20.93 12.14 21.91
CA ASN A 90 20.05 13.30 21.98
C ASN A 90 20.18 14.23 20.76
N LYS A 91 21.42 14.49 20.31
CA LYS A 91 21.66 15.28 19.09
C LYS A 91 21.05 14.61 17.85
N GLN A 92 21.13 13.28 17.75
CA GLN A 92 20.50 12.51 16.68
C GLN A 92 18.97 12.58 16.76
N ILE A 93 18.37 12.43 17.95
CA ILE A 93 16.92 12.57 18.16
C ILE A 93 16.42 13.94 17.70
N VAL A 94 17.07 15.02 18.16
CA VAL A 94 16.69 16.40 17.78
C VAL A 94 16.82 16.63 16.27
N ALA A 95 17.90 16.13 15.65
CA ALA A 95 18.12 16.23 14.21
C ALA A 95 17.06 15.45 13.40
N MET A 96 16.70 14.24 13.84
CA MET A 96 15.67 13.43 13.18
C MET A 96 14.28 14.03 13.35
N ASN A 97 13.91 14.52 14.53
CA ASN A 97 12.62 15.20 14.74
C ASN A 97 12.49 16.43 13.83
N LYS A 98 13.53 17.27 13.74
CA LYS A 98 13.56 18.41 12.81
C LYS A 98 13.44 17.99 11.34
N HIS A 99 14.02 16.85 10.96
CA HIS A 99 13.89 16.32 9.60
C HIS A 99 12.45 15.83 9.33
N LEU A 100 11.82 15.13 10.28
CA LEU A 100 10.41 14.72 10.19
C LEU A 100 9.48 15.94 10.07
N GLU A 101 9.66 16.96 10.89
CA GLU A 101 8.94 18.24 10.79
C GLU A 101 9.13 18.90 9.41
N SER A 102 10.36 18.93 8.89
CA SER A 102 10.63 19.48 7.55
C SER A 102 9.96 18.68 6.43
N LEU A 103 9.88 17.35 6.54
CA LEU A 103 9.20 16.50 5.57
C LEU A 103 7.68 16.70 5.61
N LEU A 104 7.10 16.80 6.82
CA LEU A 104 5.67 17.07 7.00
C LEU A 104 5.27 18.45 6.48
N ASN A 105 6.07 19.49 6.72
CA ASN A 105 5.85 20.83 6.18
C ASN A 105 5.92 20.82 4.64
N SER A 106 6.97 20.21 4.06
CA SER A 106 7.10 20.05 2.61
C SER A 106 5.91 19.30 1.99
N LEU A 107 5.41 18.25 2.64
CA LEU A 107 4.23 17.53 2.17
C LEU A 107 2.97 18.41 2.20
N ALA A 108 2.77 19.19 3.26
CA ALA A 108 1.64 20.12 3.39
C ALA A 108 1.70 21.25 2.36
N ASP A 109 2.89 21.82 2.12
CA ASP A 109 3.08 22.90 1.16
C ASP A 109 2.96 22.40 -0.29
N ASN A 110 3.42 21.18 -0.59
CA ASN A 110 3.17 20.53 -1.89
C ASN A 110 1.68 20.26 -2.12
N ALA A 111 0.94 19.80 -1.10
CA ALA A 111 -0.50 19.57 -1.20
C ALA A 111 -1.29 20.87 -1.45
N ARG A 112 -0.91 21.97 -0.79
CA ARG A 112 -1.47 23.32 -1.06
C ARG A 112 -1.14 23.77 -2.48
N SER A 113 0.14 23.71 -2.87
CA SER A 113 0.62 24.13 -4.20
C SER A 113 -0.09 23.37 -5.33
N GLN A 114 -0.39 22.08 -5.13
CA GLN A 114 -1.17 21.28 -6.08
C GLN A 114 -2.66 21.69 -6.11
N ALA A 115 -3.27 22.00 -4.96
CA ALA A 115 -4.64 22.51 -4.91
C ALA A 115 -4.78 23.87 -5.62
N ASP A 116 -3.85 24.80 -5.37
CA ASP A 116 -3.81 26.11 -6.02
C ASP A 116 -3.59 25.98 -7.54
N ALA A 117 -2.66 25.11 -7.96
CA ALA A 117 -2.42 24.83 -9.38
C ALA A 117 -3.62 24.19 -10.11
N HIS A 118 -4.53 23.53 -9.39
CA HIS A 118 -5.78 23.01 -9.96
C HIS A 118 -6.94 24.03 -9.92
N ALA A 119 -6.89 25.04 -9.07
CA ALA A 119 -7.91 26.09 -8.99
C ALA A 119 -7.83 27.08 -10.17
N ASP A 120 -6.62 27.39 -10.64
CA ASP A 120 -6.35 28.46 -11.63
C ASP A 120 -6.40 28.02 -13.11
N VAL A 121 -6.70 26.75 -13.41
CA VAL A 121 -6.84 26.28 -14.81
C VAL A 121 -8.27 26.55 -15.30
N PRO A 122 -8.51 27.47 -16.27
CA PRO A 122 -9.84 27.70 -16.79
C PRO A 122 -10.33 26.47 -17.54
N THR A 123 -11.41 25.86 -17.06
CA THR A 123 -12.07 24.70 -17.71
C THR A 123 -12.85 25.07 -18.98
N TYR A 124 -12.76 26.34 -19.41
CA TYR A 124 -13.41 26.86 -20.61
C TYR A 124 -12.37 27.49 -21.55
N ASN A 125 -12.54 27.28 -22.86
CA ASN A 125 -11.75 28.00 -23.87
C ASN A 125 -12.48 29.29 -24.25
N ASN A 126 -11.87 30.43 -23.94
CA ASN A 126 -12.42 31.76 -24.22
C ASN A 126 -12.73 31.97 -25.72
N HIS A 127 -11.93 31.40 -26.62
CA HIS A 127 -12.16 31.48 -28.07
C HIS A 127 -13.40 30.68 -28.50
N ASP A 128 -13.57 29.46 -27.99
CA ASP A 128 -14.73 28.62 -28.32
C ASP A 128 -16.02 29.19 -27.71
N THR A 129 -15.96 29.75 -26.50
CA THR A 129 -17.08 30.49 -25.90
C THR A 129 -17.49 31.68 -26.78
N GLN A 130 -16.54 32.50 -27.25
CA GLN A 130 -16.84 33.62 -28.14
C GLN A 130 -17.42 33.16 -29.49
N LYS A 131 -16.90 32.07 -30.05
CA LYS A 131 -17.40 31.46 -31.29
C LYS A 131 -18.84 30.95 -31.12
N LEU A 132 -19.15 30.29 -30.00
CA LEU A 132 -20.50 29.83 -29.68
C LEU A 132 -21.47 31.02 -29.51
N VAL A 133 -21.04 32.07 -28.81
CA VAL A 133 -21.84 33.31 -28.64
C VAL A 133 -22.17 33.95 -29.98
N ARG A 134 -21.21 34.06 -30.92
CA ARG A 134 -21.48 34.58 -32.27
C ARG A 134 -22.35 33.65 -33.11
N ALA A 135 -22.19 32.33 -32.99
CA ALA A 135 -23.06 31.37 -33.66
C ALA A 135 -24.52 31.49 -33.19
N VAL A 136 -24.74 31.75 -31.89
CA VAL A 136 -26.07 31.91 -31.29
C VAL A 136 -26.70 33.28 -31.59
N ILE A 137 -25.95 34.38 -31.44
CA ILE A 137 -26.49 35.74 -31.59
C ILE A 137 -26.54 36.19 -33.05
N ASN A 138 -25.50 35.87 -33.83
CA ASN A 138 -25.33 36.35 -35.21
C ASN A 138 -25.59 35.26 -36.27
N GLY A 139 -25.82 34.01 -35.87
CA GLY A 139 -25.93 32.87 -36.79
C GLY A 139 -24.61 32.46 -37.44
N GLU A 140 -23.47 32.98 -36.97
CA GLU A 140 -22.17 32.81 -37.62
C GLU A 140 -21.75 31.33 -37.66
N GLY A 141 -21.51 30.80 -38.86
CA GLY A 141 -21.13 29.39 -39.08
C GLY A 141 -22.29 28.39 -39.07
N LEU A 142 -23.53 28.80 -38.78
CA LEU A 142 -24.70 27.94 -38.91
C LEU A 142 -25.15 27.88 -40.38
N ARG A 143 -24.94 26.75 -41.05
CA ARG A 143 -25.51 26.51 -42.38
C ARG A 143 -27.02 26.27 -42.26
N PRO A 144 -27.88 27.00 -42.99
CA PRO A 144 -29.29 26.68 -43.07
C PRO A 144 -29.47 25.33 -43.76
N THR A 145 -29.85 24.29 -43.01
CA THR A 145 -30.41 23.07 -43.60
C THR A 145 -31.77 23.42 -44.18
N ARG A 146 -31.79 23.90 -45.43
CA ARG A 146 -33.02 23.96 -46.22
C ARG A 146 -33.44 22.54 -46.53
N GLY A 147 -34.60 22.16 -45.99
CA GLY A 147 -35.28 20.92 -46.39
C GLY A 147 -35.48 20.88 -47.90
N ALA A 148 -35.43 19.68 -48.46
CA ALA A 148 -35.45 19.46 -49.90
C ALA A 148 -36.76 19.91 -50.56
N VAL A 149 -36.64 20.51 -51.74
CA VAL A 149 -37.48 20.21 -52.92
C VAL A 149 -36.68 20.52 -54.19
N SER A 150 -36.79 19.64 -55.18
CA SER A 150 -36.01 19.62 -56.42
C SER A 150 -36.80 20.15 -57.61
N THR A 151 -36.11 20.68 -58.63
CA THR A 151 -36.40 20.75 -60.10
C THR A 151 -35.77 22.03 -60.69
N GLU A 152 -35.26 22.13 -61.92
CA GLU A 152 -34.85 21.16 -62.97
C GLU A 152 -34.17 21.94 -64.14
N ASN A 153 -33.10 21.40 -64.76
CA ASN A 153 -32.48 21.78 -66.07
C ASN A 153 -31.99 23.26 -66.26
N ALA A 154 -30.92 23.60 -67.01
CA ALA A 154 -29.82 22.90 -67.73
C ALA A 154 -28.59 23.88 -67.77
N GLN A 155 -27.43 23.69 -68.42
CA GLN A 155 -26.80 22.67 -69.29
C GLN A 155 -25.25 22.71 -69.02
N PRO A 156 -24.34 21.98 -69.71
CA PRO A 156 -23.01 21.66 -69.16
C PRO A 156 -21.81 22.47 -69.69
N SER A 157 -20.77 22.61 -68.86
CA SER A 157 -19.40 22.91 -69.32
C SER A 157 -18.40 21.95 -68.68
N VAL A 158 -17.75 21.14 -69.51
CA VAL A 158 -16.71 20.19 -69.11
C VAL A 158 -15.41 20.89 -68.75
N SER A 159 -14.76 20.47 -67.65
CA SER A 159 -13.30 20.50 -67.48
C SER A 159 -12.90 19.54 -66.35
N ALA A 160 -11.81 18.81 -66.57
CA ALA A 160 -11.35 17.72 -65.70
C ALA A 160 -10.01 18.07 -65.02
N ALA A 161 -9.49 17.12 -64.23
CA ALA A 161 -8.29 17.20 -63.40
C ALA A 161 -8.41 18.16 -62.19
N GLY A 162 -7.96 17.81 -60.98
CA GLY A 162 -7.42 16.54 -60.52
C GLY A 162 -6.39 16.76 -59.41
N ALA A 163 -6.46 16.00 -58.32
CA ALA A 163 -5.36 15.78 -57.37
C ALA A 163 -5.79 14.81 -56.27
N SER A 164 -5.22 13.61 -56.28
CA SER A 164 -5.21 12.67 -55.16
C SER A 164 -4.26 13.12 -54.05
N SER A 165 -4.64 12.99 -52.79
CA SER A 165 -3.68 12.91 -51.66
C SER A 165 -4.23 12.06 -50.52
N THR A 166 -4.22 10.74 -50.73
CA THR A 166 -4.37 9.75 -49.65
C THR A 166 -3.07 9.74 -48.83
N THR A 167 -3.13 10.06 -47.54
CA THR A 167 -2.00 9.89 -46.60
C THR A 167 -2.55 9.48 -45.25
N HIS A 168 -2.73 8.18 -45.02
CA HIS A 168 -1.72 7.27 -44.44
C HIS A 168 -1.45 7.56 -42.95
N VAL A 169 -2.09 6.75 -42.10
CA VAL A 169 -1.83 6.65 -40.66
C VAL A 169 -0.63 5.71 -40.42
N PRO A 170 0.45 6.15 -39.73
CA PRO A 170 1.49 5.24 -39.27
C PRO A 170 1.07 4.53 -37.96
N PRO A 171 1.17 3.19 -37.86
CA PRO A 171 0.89 2.47 -36.62
C PRO A 171 2.05 2.55 -35.61
N ARG A 172 1.72 2.47 -34.31
CA ARG A 172 2.70 2.38 -33.21
C ARG A 172 3.52 1.08 -33.31
N SER A 173 4.83 1.19 -33.39
CA SER A 173 5.74 0.06 -33.17
C SER A 173 5.92 -0.21 -31.66
N ALA A 174 5.94 -1.48 -31.28
CA ALA A 174 6.25 -1.95 -29.94
C ALA A 174 7.55 -2.78 -29.95
N GLY A 175 8.17 -2.91 -28.77
CA GLY A 175 9.46 -3.59 -28.59
C GLY A 175 10.62 -2.60 -28.39
N SER A 176 11.67 -2.92 -27.63
CA SER A 176 12.06 -4.23 -27.09
C SER A 176 12.75 -4.11 -25.72
N ALA A 177 12.61 -5.14 -24.89
CA ALA A 177 13.43 -5.30 -23.70
C ALA A 177 14.90 -5.59 -24.07
N THR A 178 15.85 -5.06 -23.29
CA THR A 178 17.27 -5.42 -23.35
C THR A 178 17.68 -6.11 -22.05
N ALA A 179 17.79 -7.44 -22.12
CA ALA A 179 18.61 -8.19 -21.17
C ALA A 179 20.08 -8.00 -21.56
N GLN A 180 20.96 -7.75 -20.59
CA GLN A 180 22.41 -7.74 -20.82
C GLN A 180 23.13 -8.63 -19.80
N GLN A 181 24.14 -9.34 -20.29
CA GLN A 181 24.58 -10.62 -19.75
C GLN A 181 25.97 -10.53 -19.11
N GLN A 182 26.21 -11.39 -18.13
CA GLN A 182 27.51 -11.57 -17.46
C GLN A 182 28.69 -11.75 -18.44
N ARG A 183 29.85 -11.19 -18.09
CA ARG A 183 31.15 -11.80 -18.42
C ARG A 183 32.23 -11.41 -17.40
N ARG A 184 32.79 -12.45 -16.77
CA ARG A 184 34.11 -12.57 -16.11
C ARG A 184 34.51 -11.52 -15.09
#